data_AF-A0AAW8KPS8-F1
#
_entry.id   AF-A0AAW8KPS8-F1
#
_cell.length_a   1.000
_cell.length_b   1.000
_cell.length_c   1.000
_cell.angle_alpha   90.00
_cell.angle_beta   90.00
_cell.angle_gamma   90.00
#
_symmetry.space_group_name_H-M   'P 1'
#
loop_
_entity.id
_entity.type
_entity.pdbx_description
1 polymer ?
#
loop_
_entity_poly.entity_id
_entity_poly.type
_entity_poly.pdbx_seq_one_letter_code
_entity_poly.pdbx_strand_id
1 'polypeptide(L)'
;VLVKDASLGGQFPVMCVTLMNPRTGGVFASFGAHPSFEVALERSLTELLQGRSFEGLNDLPQPTFQSNAVTEPNNFVEHFIDSSGLVSWRFFSSKSDYDFVEWDFSGEGEESNAEEAATLFGILEEMGKEVYMAVYEHLGATACRILVPDYSEIYLVEDLIW
;
A
#
# COMPACT_ATOMS: atom_id res chain seq x y z
N VAL A 1 10.67 -9.60 11.50
CA VAL A 1 10.01 -9.20 10.24
C VAL A 1 8.74 -10.01 10.13
N LEU A 2 7.64 -9.39 9.72
CA LEU A 2 6.37 -10.05 9.44
C LEU A 2 6.01 -9.78 7.98
N VAL A 3 5.69 -10.82 7.23
CA VAL A 3 5.25 -10.72 5.84
C VAL A 3 3.80 -11.18 5.80
N LYS A 4 2.93 -10.37 5.18
CA LYS A 4 1.51 -10.66 5.04
C LYS A 4 1.08 -10.46 3.59
N ASP A 5 0.26 -11.39 3.13
CA ASP A 5 -0.63 -11.16 2.00
C ASP A 5 -1.65 -10.10 2.40
N ALA A 6 -1.68 -9.00 1.65
CA ALA A 6 -2.58 -7.87 1.86
C ALA A 6 -3.64 -7.76 0.75
N SER A 7 -3.85 -8.84 -0.01
CA SER A 7 -4.81 -8.91 -1.12
C SER A 7 -6.28 -8.91 -0.70
N LEU A 8 -6.55 -9.07 0.61
CA LEU A 8 -7.91 -9.20 1.17
C LEU A 8 -8.68 -10.37 0.52
N GLY A 9 -8.05 -11.54 0.46
CA GLY A 9 -8.63 -12.75 -0.13
C GLY A 9 -8.47 -12.80 -1.66
N GLY A 10 -7.35 -12.30 -2.19
CA GLY A 10 -7.03 -12.35 -3.62
C GLY A 10 -7.69 -11.26 -4.46
N GLN A 11 -8.25 -10.22 -3.84
CA GLN A 11 -8.94 -9.13 -4.56
C GLN A 11 -7.96 -8.08 -5.11
N PHE A 12 -6.84 -7.87 -4.42
CA PHE A 12 -5.89 -6.81 -4.76
C PHE A 12 -4.46 -7.34 -4.85
N PRO A 13 -3.63 -6.86 -5.78
CA PRO A 13 -2.24 -7.30 -5.93
C PRO A 13 -1.31 -6.59 -4.94
N VAL A 14 -1.52 -6.79 -3.64
CA VAL A 14 -0.85 -6.03 -2.57
C VAL A 14 -0.19 -6.97 -1.55
N MET A 15 1.07 -6.65 -1.23
CA MET A 15 1.84 -7.27 -0.15
C MET A 15 2.11 -6.27 0.96
N CYS A 16 2.27 -6.77 2.18
CA CYS A 16 2.69 -5.99 3.33
C CYS A 16 3.90 -6.63 4.02
N VAL A 17 4.93 -5.84 4.27
CA VAL A 17 6.13 -6.24 5.01
C VAL A 17 6.29 -5.30 6.20
N THR A 18 6.37 -5.86 7.39
CA THR A 18 6.40 -5.11 8.64
C THR A 18 7.64 -5.42 9.47
N LEU A 19 8.29 -4.37 9.97
CA LEU A 19 9.33 -4.46 10.98
C LEU A 19 8.80 -4.02 12.35
N MET A 20 9.28 -4.70 13.39
CA MET A 20 9.11 -4.28 14.77
C MET A 20 10.49 -4.17 15.39
N ASN A 21 10.82 -3.01 15.93
CA ASN A 21 12.07 -2.79 16.64
C ASN A 21 11.95 -3.38 18.05
N PRO A 22 12.69 -4.45 18.40
CA PRO A 22 12.54 -5.12 19.70
C PRO A 22 13.01 -4.27 20.88
N ARG A 23 13.78 -3.18 20.63
CA ARG A 23 14.26 -2.28 21.68
C ARG A 23 13.24 -1.23 22.07
N THR A 24 12.57 -0.64 21.08
CA THR A 24 11.62 0.47 21.30
C THR A 24 10.16 0.02 21.23
N GLY A 25 9.89 -1.15 20.66
CA GLY A 25 8.54 -1.60 20.31
C GLY A 25 7.95 -0.89 19.08
N GLY A 26 8.71 0.01 18.45
CA GLY A 26 8.29 0.78 17.28
C GLY A 26 8.01 -0.12 16.08
N VAL A 27 6.98 0.22 15.31
CA VAL A 27 6.51 -0.56 14.17
C VAL A 27 6.62 0.24 12.88
N PHE A 28 7.10 -0.42 11.82
CA PHE A 28 7.07 0.08 10.45
C PHE A 28 6.29 -0.90 9.58
N ALA A 29 5.19 -0.47 8.98
CA ALA A 29 4.45 -1.27 8.01
C ALA A 29 4.66 -0.70 6.61
N SER A 30 5.29 -1.48 5.73
CA SER A 30 5.49 -1.15 4.33
C SER A 30 4.48 -1.91 3.48
N PHE A 31 3.89 -1.23 2.49
CA PHE A 31 2.97 -1.82 1.52
C PHE A 31 3.53 -1.65 0.12
N GLY A 32 3.45 -2.71 -0.67
CA GLY A 32 3.89 -2.71 -2.06
C GLY A 32 2.86 -3.43 -2.92
N ALA A 33 2.63 -2.89 -4.11
CA ALA A 33 1.68 -3.44 -5.07
C ALA A 33 2.33 -3.64 -6.44
N HIS A 34 2.01 -4.75 -7.08
CA HIS A 34 2.42 -5.11 -8.44
C HIS A 34 1.64 -6.35 -8.89
N PRO A 35 1.26 -6.50 -10.19
CA PRO A 35 0.55 -7.68 -10.67
C PRO A 35 1.23 -9.03 -10.33
N SER A 36 2.55 -9.11 -10.47
CA SER A 36 3.35 -10.24 -9.95
C SER A 36 3.54 -10.18 -8.43
N PHE A 37 3.26 -11.30 -7.78
CA PHE A 37 3.40 -11.51 -6.34
C PHE A 37 4.81 -11.20 -5.81
N GLU A 38 5.84 -11.75 -6.47
CA GLU A 38 7.23 -11.61 -6.05
C GLU A 38 7.71 -10.16 -6.16
N VAL A 39 7.27 -9.47 -7.22
CA VAL A 39 7.62 -8.05 -7.42
C VAL A 39 6.93 -7.19 -6.37
N ALA A 40 5.67 -7.46 -6.02
CA ALA A 40 4.97 -6.74 -4.94
C ALA A 40 5.66 -6.94 -3.59
N LEU A 41 6.11 -8.17 -3.31
CA LEU A 41 6.88 -8.49 -2.11
C LEU A 41 8.24 -7.76 -2.09
N GLU A 42 8.97 -7.77 -3.20
CA GLU A 42 10.26 -7.07 -3.33
C GLU A 42 10.09 -5.56 -3.13
N ARG A 43 9.09 -4.96 -3.75
CA ARG A 43 8.78 -3.52 -3.60
C ARG A 43 8.45 -3.17 -2.15
N SER A 44 7.67 -4.00 -1.47
CA SER A 44 7.37 -3.83 -0.04
C SER A 44 8.64 -3.86 0.82
N LEU A 45 9.58 -4.76 0.52
CA LEU A 45 10.85 -4.89 1.23
C LEU A 45 11.82 -3.73 0.95
N THR A 46 11.93 -3.32 -0.30
CA THR A 46 12.88 -2.28 -0.72
C THR A 46 12.45 -0.90 -0.24
N GLU A 47 11.16 -0.59 -0.32
CA GLU A 47 10.59 0.65 0.25
C GLU A 47 10.85 0.75 1.76
N LEU A 48 10.73 -0.37 2.48
CA LEU A 48 10.95 -0.41 3.92
C LEU A 48 12.37 0.03 4.33
N LEU A 49 13.36 -0.19 3.46
CA LEU A 49 14.77 0.16 3.71
C LEU A 49 15.22 1.40 2.94
N GLN A 50 14.37 1.96 2.09
CA GLN A 50 14.75 3.06 1.21
C GLN A 50 15.04 4.32 2.01
N GLY A 51 16.26 4.84 1.88
CA GLY A 51 16.69 6.09 2.52
C GLY A 51 16.79 6.04 4.05
N ARG A 52 16.64 4.87 4.69
CA ARG A 52 16.64 4.74 6.16
C ARG A 52 17.82 3.93 6.66
N SER A 53 18.51 4.47 7.67
CA SER A 53 19.41 3.68 8.50
C SER A 53 18.60 2.91 9.56
N PHE A 54 19.19 1.86 10.13
CA PHE A 54 18.58 1.15 11.26
C PHE A 54 18.33 2.03 12.49
N GLU A 55 19.01 3.18 12.62
CA GLU A 55 18.77 4.14 13.70
C GLU A 55 17.46 4.90 13.50
N GLY A 56 17.05 5.17 12.26
CA GLY A 56 15.77 5.80 11.93
C GLY A 56 14.54 4.96 12.31
N LEU A 57 14.73 3.68 12.67
CA LEU A 57 13.67 2.81 13.20
C LEU A 57 13.42 2.99 14.70
N ASN A 58 14.21 3.83 15.39
CA ASN A 58 14.02 4.06 16.83
C ASN A 58 12.87 5.04 17.12
N ASP A 59 12.54 5.91 16.17
CA ASP A 59 11.56 7.00 16.34
C ASP A 59 10.14 6.59 15.92
N LEU A 60 9.94 5.34 15.50
CA LEU A 60 8.63 4.83 15.08
C LEU A 60 7.73 4.55 16.28
N PRO A 61 6.42 4.82 16.18
CA PRO A 61 5.50 4.62 17.29
C PRO A 61 5.26 3.14 17.56
N GLN A 62 4.88 2.86 18.81
CA GLN A 62 4.39 1.55 19.20
C GLN A 62 2.96 1.32 18.66
N PRO A 63 2.59 0.07 18.37
CA PRO A 63 1.22 -0.26 18.00
C PRO A 63 0.24 -0.02 19.17
N THR A 64 -1.02 0.23 18.85
CA THR A 64 -2.06 0.62 19.81
C THR A 64 -3.30 -0.28 19.77
N PHE A 65 -4.03 -0.34 20.89
CA PHE A 65 -5.36 -0.95 20.96
C PHE A 65 -6.50 0.07 20.75
N GLN A 66 -6.18 1.36 20.70
CA GLN A 66 -7.17 2.43 20.53
C GLN A 66 -7.62 2.50 19.07
N SER A 67 -8.78 1.91 18.78
CA SER A 67 -9.31 1.85 17.41
C SER A 67 -9.53 3.23 16.81
N ASN A 68 -10.02 4.19 17.59
CA ASN A 68 -10.23 5.56 17.12
C ASN A 68 -8.93 6.19 16.61
N ALA A 69 -7.82 6.07 17.35
CA ALA A 69 -6.53 6.63 16.96
C ALA A 69 -6.01 6.05 15.64
N VAL A 70 -6.30 4.79 15.34
CA VAL A 70 -5.90 4.13 14.08
C VAL A 70 -6.78 4.60 12.91
N THR A 71 -8.05 4.92 13.17
CA THR A 71 -9.02 5.34 12.14
C THR A 71 -9.11 6.85 11.93
N GLU A 72 -8.41 7.66 12.72
CA GLU A 72 -8.36 9.11 12.51
C GLU A 72 -7.77 9.41 11.11
N PRO A 73 -8.35 10.32 10.32
CA PRO A 73 -7.85 10.66 8.99
C PRO A 73 -6.38 11.10 8.98
N ASN A 74 -5.94 11.83 10.02
CA ASN A 74 -4.55 12.27 10.14
C ASN A 74 -3.57 11.09 10.29
N ASN A 75 -4.00 9.97 10.88
CA ASN A 75 -3.16 8.78 11.00
C ASN A 75 -2.80 8.21 9.61
N PHE A 76 -3.74 8.26 8.66
CA PHE A 76 -3.49 7.85 7.28
C PHE A 76 -2.52 8.80 6.56
N VAL A 77 -2.65 10.11 6.79
CA VAL A 77 -1.72 11.11 6.26
C VAL A 77 -0.30 10.90 6.79
N GLU A 78 -0.14 10.62 8.09
CA GLU A 78 1.17 10.27 8.67
C GLU A 78 1.76 9.00 8.05
N HIS A 79 0.94 7.97 7.80
CA HIS A 79 1.37 6.79 7.05
C HIS A 79 1.87 7.12 5.65
N PHE A 80 1.21 8.04 4.95
CA PHE A 80 1.58 8.45 3.59
C PHE A 80 2.86 9.31 3.55
N ILE A 81 3.03 10.25 4.49
CA ILE A 81 4.17 11.19 4.48
C ILE A 81 5.48 10.47 4.79
N ASP A 82 5.51 9.67 5.85
CA ASP A 82 6.75 9.06 6.33
C ASP A 82 6.57 7.71 7.02
N SER A 83 5.40 7.09 6.89
CA SER A 83 5.07 5.77 7.47
C SER A 83 5.17 5.72 9.00
N SER A 84 5.03 6.87 9.67
CA SER A 84 5.03 6.97 11.14
C SER A 84 3.64 6.89 11.77
N GLY A 85 2.60 6.57 11.00
CA GLY A 85 1.27 6.40 11.54
C GLY A 85 1.17 5.20 12.49
N LEU A 86 0.16 5.23 13.37
CA LEU A 86 -0.16 4.18 14.32
C LEU A 86 -0.72 2.94 13.61
N VAL A 87 -0.29 1.77 14.08
CA VAL A 87 -0.76 0.46 13.64
C VAL A 87 -1.50 -0.24 14.79
N SER A 88 -2.59 -0.95 14.50
CA SER A 88 -3.32 -1.69 15.53
C SER A 88 -2.57 -2.95 15.96
N TRP A 89 -2.61 -3.30 17.25
CA TRP A 89 -2.16 -4.62 17.73
C TRP A 89 -2.88 -5.80 17.05
N ARG A 90 -4.12 -5.60 16.58
CA ARG A 90 -4.87 -6.63 15.84
C ARG A 90 -4.16 -7.06 14.56
N PHE A 91 -3.39 -6.17 13.94
CA PHE A 91 -2.59 -6.46 12.76
C PHE A 91 -1.60 -7.62 13.01
N PHE A 92 -1.09 -7.75 14.24
CA PHE A 92 -0.14 -8.79 14.66
C PHE A 92 -0.80 -10.05 15.20
N SER A 93 -2.13 -10.16 15.12
CA SER A 93 -2.87 -11.35 15.51
C SER A 93 -2.40 -12.58 14.74
N SER A 94 -2.34 -13.73 15.43
CA SER A 94 -2.11 -15.04 14.80
C SER A 94 -3.34 -15.54 14.02
N LYS A 95 -4.52 -15.02 14.32
CA LYS A 95 -5.74 -15.23 13.53
C LYS A 95 -5.85 -14.12 12.49
N SER A 96 -5.82 -14.47 11.21
CA SER A 96 -6.12 -13.58 10.10
C SER A 96 -7.62 -13.47 9.87
N ASP A 97 -8.04 -12.33 9.31
CA ASP A 97 -9.44 -12.10 8.90
C ASP A 97 -9.72 -12.68 7.50
N TYR A 98 -8.68 -12.84 6.68
CA TYR A 98 -8.71 -13.45 5.36
C TYR A 98 -7.73 -14.63 5.31
N ASP A 99 -8.06 -15.64 4.49
CA ASP A 99 -7.14 -16.71 4.15
C ASP A 99 -6.05 -16.19 3.20
N PHE A 100 -4.87 -16.78 3.29
CA PHE A 100 -3.78 -16.50 2.37
C PHE A 100 -4.15 -16.94 0.95
N VAL A 101 -3.87 -16.09 -0.04
CA VAL A 101 -4.02 -16.41 -1.46
C VAL A 101 -2.68 -16.21 -2.16
N GLU A 102 -2.21 -17.26 -2.84
CA GLU A 102 -1.08 -17.17 -3.77
C GLU A 102 -1.60 -16.62 -5.11
N TRP A 103 -1.91 -15.32 -5.11
CA TRP A 103 -2.48 -14.60 -6.25
C TRP A 103 -1.40 -14.30 -7.29
N ASP A 104 -1.82 -14.16 -8.55
CA ASP A 104 -0.98 -13.68 -9.65
C ASP A 104 -1.88 -12.96 -10.66
N PHE A 105 -1.55 -11.70 -10.94
CA PHE A 105 -2.24 -10.86 -11.93
C PHE A 105 -1.34 -10.52 -13.11
N SER A 106 -0.14 -11.11 -13.19
CA SER A 106 0.84 -10.82 -14.23
C SER A 106 0.40 -11.34 -15.60
N GLY A 107 0.77 -10.61 -16.64
CA GLY A 107 0.56 -11.00 -18.04
C GLY A 107 1.79 -11.71 -18.60
N GLU A 108 1.60 -12.48 -19.68
CA GLU A 108 2.69 -13.15 -20.39
C GLU A 108 2.85 -12.60 -21.81
N GLY A 109 4.09 -12.57 -22.32
CA GLY A 109 4.38 -12.19 -23.71
C GLY A 109 4.57 -10.70 -23.97
N GLU A 110 4.52 -10.30 -25.23
CA GLU A 110 4.88 -8.93 -25.68
C GLU A 110 3.88 -7.85 -25.22
N GLU A 111 2.62 -8.24 -24.97
CA GLU A 111 1.52 -7.34 -24.59
C GLU A 111 1.22 -7.37 -23.08
N SER A 112 2.08 -7.99 -22.26
CA SER A 112 1.83 -8.24 -20.84
C SER A 112 1.42 -6.99 -20.05
N ASN A 113 2.10 -5.85 -20.28
CA ASN A 113 1.79 -4.59 -19.60
C ASN A 113 0.38 -4.08 -19.93
N ALA A 114 -0.10 -4.30 -21.16
CA ALA A 114 -1.43 -3.88 -21.57
C ALA A 114 -2.51 -4.77 -20.93
N GLU A 115 -2.26 -6.08 -20.85
CA GLU A 115 -3.13 -7.05 -20.18
C GLU A 115 -3.21 -6.82 -18.67
N GLU A 116 -2.06 -6.58 -18.03
CA GLU A 116 -1.97 -6.22 -16.62
C GLU A 116 -2.73 -4.93 -16.34
N ALA A 117 -2.52 -3.87 -17.14
CA ALA A 117 -3.24 -2.62 -16.99
C ALA A 117 -4.76 -2.82 -17.14
N ALA A 118 -5.19 -3.59 -18.14
CA ALA A 118 -6.61 -3.91 -18.34
C ALA A 118 -7.20 -4.66 -17.14
N THR A 119 -6.45 -5.61 -16.58
CA THR A 119 -6.85 -6.36 -15.37
C THR A 119 -7.02 -5.42 -14.18
N LEU A 120 -6.05 -4.53 -13.93
CA LEU A 120 -6.09 -3.59 -12.81
C LEU A 120 -7.24 -2.57 -12.95
N PHE A 121 -7.46 -2.04 -14.15
CA PHE A 121 -8.61 -1.17 -14.40
C PHE A 121 -9.95 -1.92 -14.31
N GLY A 122 -9.98 -3.20 -14.69
CA GLY A 122 -11.13 -4.08 -14.51
C GLY A 122 -11.54 -4.23 -13.05
N ILE A 123 -10.58 -4.36 -12.12
CA ILE A 123 -10.87 -4.37 -10.67
C ILE A 123 -11.59 -3.08 -10.24
N LEU A 124 -11.12 -1.92 -10.70
CA LEU A 124 -11.74 -0.64 -10.39
C LEU A 124 -13.14 -0.52 -11.01
N GLU A 125 -13.32 -0.99 -12.24
CA GLU A 125 -14.62 -1.03 -12.91
C GLU A 125 -15.63 -1.91 -12.14
N GLU A 126 -15.23 -3.10 -11.69
CA GLU A 126 -16.05 -3.99 -10.87
C GLU A 126 -16.45 -3.35 -9.53
N MET A 127 -15.58 -2.51 -8.97
CA MET A 127 -15.87 -1.70 -7.78
C MET A 127 -16.76 -0.47 -8.05
N GLY A 128 -17.15 -0.24 -9.31
CA GLY A 128 -17.94 0.92 -9.73
C GLY A 128 -17.15 2.24 -9.68
N LYS A 129 -15.83 2.18 -9.82
CA LYS A 129 -14.94 3.34 -9.76
C LYS A 129 -14.64 3.86 -11.16
N GLU A 130 -14.83 5.16 -11.34
CA GLU A 130 -14.42 5.85 -12.55
C GLU A 130 -12.94 6.24 -12.46
N VAL A 131 -12.20 6.07 -13.56
CA VAL A 131 -10.77 6.32 -13.62
C VAL A 131 -10.47 7.46 -14.59
N TYR A 132 -9.73 8.46 -14.12
CA TYR A 132 -9.28 9.60 -14.89
C TYR A 132 -7.76 9.49 -15.08
N MET A 133 -7.29 9.46 -16.33
CA MET A 133 -5.86 9.38 -16.63
C MET A 133 -5.42 10.51 -17.55
N ALA A 134 -4.37 11.22 -17.13
CA ALA A 134 -3.64 12.16 -17.98
C ALA A 134 -2.29 11.55 -18.38
N VAL A 135 -1.95 11.61 -19.67
CA VAL A 135 -0.69 11.11 -20.22
C VAL A 135 0.17 12.28 -20.68
N TYR A 136 1.47 12.22 -20.38
CA TYR A 136 2.46 13.26 -20.61
C TYR A 136 3.68 12.68 -21.35
N GLU A 137 4.04 13.25 -22.49
CA GLU A 137 5.16 12.76 -23.34
C GLU A 137 6.20 13.85 -23.65
N HIS A 138 6.03 15.04 -23.09
CA HIS A 138 6.74 16.26 -23.46
C HIS A 138 8.22 16.31 -23.07
N LEU A 139 8.71 15.39 -22.21
CA LEU A 139 10.09 15.35 -21.72
C LEU A 139 10.90 14.16 -22.26
N GLY A 140 10.42 13.48 -23.30
CA GLY A 140 11.14 12.34 -23.90
C GLY A 140 10.99 11.02 -23.15
N ALA A 141 10.14 10.97 -22.13
CA ALA A 141 9.66 9.77 -21.47
C ALA A 141 8.14 9.89 -21.26
N THR A 142 7.44 8.75 -21.29
CA THR A 142 6.00 8.69 -21.01
C THR A 142 5.78 8.70 -19.50
N ALA A 143 4.97 9.63 -19.02
CA ALA A 143 4.47 9.67 -17.65
C ALA A 143 2.95 9.72 -17.67
N CYS A 144 2.31 9.21 -16.62
CA CYS A 144 0.88 9.36 -16.43
C CYS A 144 0.56 9.85 -15.02
N ARG A 145 -0.62 10.46 -14.88
CA ARG A 145 -1.25 10.72 -13.59
C ARG A 145 -2.65 10.12 -13.62
N ILE A 146 -2.92 9.24 -12.68
CA ILE A 146 -4.20 8.53 -12.54
C ILE A 146 -4.90 9.07 -11.30
N LEU A 147 -6.19 9.36 -11.42
CA LEU A 147 -7.07 9.76 -10.33
C LEU A 147 -8.31 8.87 -10.35
N VAL A 148 -8.66 8.35 -9.18
CA VAL A 148 -9.83 7.51 -8.95
C VAL A 148 -10.59 8.12 -7.77
N PRO A 149 -11.73 8.80 -8.00
CA PRO A 149 -12.49 9.42 -6.92
C PRO A 149 -12.99 8.41 -5.87
N ASP A 150 -12.96 8.85 -4.62
CA ASP A 150 -13.29 8.07 -3.42
C ASP A 150 -12.43 6.79 -3.28
N TYR A 151 -11.18 6.81 -3.75
CA TYR A 151 -10.25 5.67 -3.72
C TYR A 151 -8.77 6.09 -3.69
N SER A 152 -8.37 7.11 -4.46
CA SER A 152 -6.96 7.52 -4.63
C SER A 152 -6.55 8.76 -3.81
N GLU A 153 -7.50 9.31 -3.04
CA GLU A 153 -7.29 10.48 -2.21
C GLU A 153 -6.35 10.20 -1.04
N ILE A 154 -5.45 11.16 -0.79
CA ILE A 154 -4.60 11.18 0.42
C ILE A 154 -5.22 12.04 1.51
N TYR A 155 -5.85 13.14 1.10
CA TYR A 155 -6.44 14.16 1.97
C TYR A 155 -7.95 14.15 1.82
N LEU A 156 -8.64 14.64 2.84
CA LEU A 156 -10.09 14.68 2.84
C LEU A 156 -10.60 15.77 1.88
N VAL A 157 -11.79 15.57 1.32
CA VAL A 157 -12.43 16.58 0.45
C VAL A 157 -12.72 17.86 1.25
N GLU A 158 -13.00 17.72 2.55
CA GLU A 158 -13.20 18.84 3.47
C GLU A 158 -11.97 19.76 3.58
N ASP A 159 -10.77 19.25 3.30
CA ASP A 159 -9.53 20.05 3.29
C ASP A 159 -9.48 21.05 2.13
N LEU A 160 -10.40 20.97 1.15
CA LEU A 160 -10.53 21.99 0.11
C LEU A 160 -11.07 23.32 0.64
N ILE A 161 -11.72 23.31 1.81
CA ILE A 161 -12.36 24.50 2.39
C ILE A 161 -11.35 25.34 3.20
N TRP A 162 -10.32 24.70 3.77
CA TRP A 162 -9.47 25.27 4.80
C TRP A 162 -8.00 25.42 4.39
#